data_AF-A0A6F9B804-F1
#
_entry.id   AF-A0A6F9B804-F1
#
_cell.length_a   1.000
_cell.length_b   1.000
_cell.length_c   1.000
_cell.angle_alpha   90.00
_cell.angle_beta   90.00
_cell.angle_gamma   90.00
#
_symmetry.space_group_name_H-M   'P 1'
#
loop_
_entity.id
_entity.type
_entity.pdbx_description
1 polymer ?
#
loop_
_entity_poly.entity_id
_entity_poly.type
_entity_poly.pdbx_seq_one_letter_code
_entity_poly.pdbx_strand_id
1 'polypeptide(L)'
;MSDAGSDEELEIPTPMMEQGSHDGSIRKGCDPCSQTQRSKLQHRRARINQQINKEMRMRAGAENLFRATTNNKVKETVALELSFVNSNLQLLKEELEELNSNMEVYQTESEAINVPMIPLGLKETKEVDLTVPLKDYICEHYGEDSSLFEKEINEFMELRQVRTKVNCS
;
A
#
# COMPACT_ATOMS: atom_id res chain seq x y z
N MET A 1 51.58 40.42 32.84
CA MET A 1 51.43 40.63 34.30
C MET A 1 49.93 40.81 34.50
N SER A 2 49.22 39.72 34.81
CA SER A 2 48.70 39.40 36.17
C SER A 2 47.65 40.43 36.60
N ASP A 3 46.42 40.12 36.98
CA ASP A 3 45.96 39.01 37.81
C ASP A 3 44.41 38.94 37.83
N ALA A 4 43.88 37.85 38.42
CA ALA A 4 42.56 37.53 39.00
C ALA A 4 41.50 38.66 39.12
N GLY A 5 40.19 38.43 39.04
CA GLY A 5 39.36 37.26 39.37
C GLY A 5 38.14 37.79 40.13
N SER A 6 36.94 37.28 39.81
CA SER A 6 35.77 37.35 40.70
C SER A 6 34.69 36.44 40.14
N ASP A 7 34.46 35.38 40.90
CA ASP A 7 33.45 34.35 40.77
C ASP A 7 32.03 34.92 40.90
N GLU A 8 31.10 34.44 40.08
CA GLU A 8 29.66 34.40 40.35
C GLU A 8 29.15 33.11 39.67
N GLU A 9 29.28 32.02 40.43
CA GLU A 9 28.86 30.67 40.13
C GLU A 9 27.32 30.61 40.25
N LEU A 10 26.62 30.82 39.14
CA LEU A 10 25.19 30.54 39.04
C LEU A 10 25.00 29.06 38.69
N GLU A 11 24.66 28.27 39.71
CA GLU A 11 24.26 26.88 39.60
C GLU A 11 23.17 26.70 38.54
N ILE A 12 23.52 26.04 37.43
CA ILE A 12 22.55 25.46 36.51
C ILE A 12 22.37 24.00 36.92
N PRO A 13 21.19 23.57 37.40
CA PRO A 13 20.95 22.18 37.74
C PRO A 13 21.18 21.27 36.54
N THR A 14 22.18 20.40 36.65
CA THR A 14 22.42 19.27 35.75
C THR A 14 21.20 18.33 35.78
N PRO A 15 20.59 18.00 34.63
CA PRO A 15 19.60 16.94 34.59
C PRO A 15 20.32 15.62 34.86
N MET A 16 19.94 14.99 35.98
CA MET A 16 20.44 13.70 36.43
C MET A 16 20.23 12.65 35.35
N MET A 17 21.29 11.86 35.09
CA MET A 17 21.22 10.63 34.32
C MET A 17 20.35 9.63 35.08
N GLU A 18 19.07 9.55 34.73
CA GLU A 18 18.21 8.46 35.19
C GLU A 18 18.39 7.28 34.25
N GLN A 19 19.03 6.21 34.77
CA GLN A 19 19.10 4.91 34.13
C GLN A 19 17.70 4.29 34.10
N GLY A 20 16.99 4.51 32.99
CA GLY A 20 15.78 3.79 32.64
C GLY A 20 16.07 2.83 31.49
N SER A 21 16.37 1.58 31.84
CA SER A 21 16.35 0.45 30.90
C SER A 21 14.93 0.25 30.38
N HIS A 22 14.62 0.87 29.25
CA HIS A 22 13.53 0.40 28.39
C HIS A 22 14.08 0.23 26.99
N ASP A 23 14.16 -1.05 26.62
CA ASP A 23 14.32 -1.58 25.27
C ASP A 23 13.22 -1.01 24.37
N GLY A 24 13.39 0.25 24.00
CA GLY A 24 12.62 0.91 22.97
C GLY A 24 13.07 0.30 21.66
N SER A 25 12.45 -0.83 21.30
CA SER A 25 12.57 -1.46 20.00
C SER A 25 12.49 -0.37 18.94
N ILE A 26 13.66 0.03 18.45
CA ILE A 26 13.84 1.02 17.40
C ILE A 26 12.96 0.52 16.28
N ARG A 27 11.85 1.22 16.02
CA ARG A 27 11.05 1.00 14.82
C ARG A 27 12.06 1.00 13.69
N LYS A 28 12.35 -0.18 13.15
CA LYS A 28 13.30 -0.39 12.08
C LYS A 28 12.73 0.40 10.91
N GLY A 29 13.13 1.66 10.80
CA GLY A 29 12.81 2.52 9.70
C GLY A 29 13.25 1.75 8.46
N CYS A 30 12.32 1.56 7.54
CA CYS A 30 12.62 1.01 6.23
C CYS A 30 13.79 1.82 5.66
N ASP A 31 14.90 1.14 5.38
CA ASP A 31 16.08 1.75 4.80
C ASP A 31 15.66 2.53 3.54
N PRO A 32 15.95 3.83 3.42
CA PRO A 32 15.54 4.64 2.26
C PRO A 32 16.12 4.13 0.93
N CYS A 33 17.16 3.28 0.97
CA CYS A 33 17.69 2.58 -0.19
C CYS A 33 16.98 1.25 -0.48
N SER A 34 16.26 0.69 0.48
CA SER A 34 15.43 -0.51 0.34
C SER A 34 14.06 -0.14 -0.23
N GLN A 35 14.02 0.30 -1.50
CA GLN A 35 12.76 0.53 -2.19
C GLN A 35 11.90 -0.73 -2.14
N THR A 36 10.80 -0.66 -1.41
CA THR A 36 9.76 -1.69 -1.41
C THR A 36 9.36 -2.03 -2.85
N GLN A 37 8.97 -3.27 -3.12
CA GLN A 37 8.47 -3.67 -4.44
C GLN A 37 7.36 -2.72 -4.94
N ARG A 38 6.55 -2.21 -4.01
CA ARG A 38 5.51 -1.19 -4.23
C ARG A 38 6.08 0.15 -4.73
N SER A 39 7.13 0.69 -4.11
CA SER A 39 7.71 1.95 -4.55
C SER A 39 8.36 1.81 -5.93
N LYS A 40 9.02 0.69 -6.24
CA LYS A 40 9.58 0.43 -7.58
C LYS A 40 8.49 0.42 -8.66
N LEU A 41 7.36 -0.23 -8.39
CA LEU A 41 6.20 -0.26 -9.29
C LEU A 41 5.60 1.13 -9.50
N GLN A 42 5.45 1.92 -8.44
CA GLN A 42 4.96 3.30 -8.56
C GLN A 42 5.88 4.18 -9.39
N HIS A 43 7.20 4.08 -9.22
CA HIS A 43 8.16 4.82 -10.05
C HIS A 43 8.05 4.42 -11.53
N ARG A 44 7.92 3.11 -11.82
CA ARG A 44 7.73 2.64 -13.20
C ARG A 44 6.40 3.14 -13.79
N ARG A 45 5.30 3.10 -13.04
CA ARG A 45 3.98 3.63 -13.45
C ARG A 45 4.05 5.14 -13.74
N ALA A 46 4.71 5.91 -12.88
CA ALA A 46 4.91 7.34 -13.09
C ALA A 46 5.73 7.62 -14.37
N ARG A 47 6.80 6.84 -14.61
CA ARG A 47 7.62 6.95 -15.82
C ARG A 47 6.81 6.69 -17.09
N ILE A 48 6.02 5.61 -17.11
CA ILE A 48 5.19 5.26 -18.28
C ILE A 48 4.13 6.34 -18.53
N ASN A 49 3.47 6.87 -17.49
CA ASN A 49 2.52 7.97 -17.65
C ASN A 49 3.16 9.23 -18.22
N GLN A 50 4.39 9.56 -17.81
CA GLN A 50 5.15 10.67 -18.39
C GLN A 50 5.44 10.43 -19.88
N GLN A 51 5.82 9.19 -20.25
CA GLN A 51 6.07 8.81 -21.64
C GLN A 51 4.79 8.86 -22.48
N ILE A 52 3.66 8.34 -22.00
CA ILE A 52 2.35 8.44 -22.67
C ILE A 52 1.99 9.89 -22.94
N ASN A 53 2.11 10.77 -21.93
CA ASN A 53 1.83 12.20 -22.09
C ASN A 53 2.77 12.88 -23.09
N LYS A 54 4.03 12.45 -23.16
CA LYS A 54 4.98 12.92 -24.17
C LYS A 54 4.55 12.48 -25.57
N GLU A 55 4.27 11.19 -25.77
CA GLU A 55 3.84 10.65 -27.06
C GLU A 55 2.51 11.25 -27.53
N MET A 56 1.55 11.46 -26.63
CA MET A 56 0.29 12.16 -26.94
C MET A 56 0.53 13.58 -27.46
N ARG A 57 1.47 14.32 -26.87
CA ARG A 57 1.84 15.67 -27.34
C ARG A 57 2.58 15.63 -28.66
N MET A 58 3.51 14.68 -28.84
CA MET A 58 4.21 14.48 -30.11
C MET A 58 3.22 14.16 -31.24
N ARG A 59 2.25 13.27 -30.98
CA ARG A 59 1.20 12.93 -31.94
C ARG A 59 0.38 14.15 -32.32
N ALA A 60 -0.10 14.92 -31.34
CA ALA A 60 -0.86 16.14 -31.61
C ALA A 60 -0.05 17.15 -32.45
N GLY A 61 1.25 17.31 -32.17
CA GLY A 61 2.14 18.16 -32.94
C GLY A 61 2.32 17.67 -34.39
N ALA A 62 2.56 16.37 -34.58
CA ALA A 62 2.67 15.75 -35.89
C ALA A 62 1.36 15.85 -36.70
N GLU A 63 0.20 15.58 -36.08
CA GLU A 63 -1.10 15.73 -36.72
C GLU A 63 -1.36 17.19 -37.16
N ASN A 64 -0.99 18.17 -36.33
CA ASN A 64 -1.13 19.57 -36.69
C ASN A 64 -0.24 19.92 -37.89
N LEU A 65 1.03 19.52 -37.87
CA LEU A 65 1.95 19.73 -38.99
C LEU A 65 1.46 19.05 -40.28
N PHE A 66 0.91 17.84 -40.18
CA PHE A 66 0.34 17.10 -41.30
C PHE A 66 -0.83 17.86 -41.97
N ARG A 67 -1.68 18.49 -41.15
CA ARG A 67 -2.81 19.30 -41.63
C ARG A 67 -2.36 20.64 -42.20
N ALA A 68 -1.36 21.28 -41.59
CA ALA A 68 -0.89 22.61 -41.98
C ALA A 68 0.01 22.60 -43.23
N THR A 69 0.67 21.48 -43.52
CA THR A 69 1.69 21.42 -44.59
C THR A 69 1.08 21.03 -45.94
N THR A 70 1.44 21.78 -46.98
CA THR A 70 1.09 21.49 -48.39
C THR A 70 2.20 20.77 -49.18
N ASN A 71 3.41 20.66 -48.61
CA ASN A 71 4.53 19.95 -49.21
C ASN A 71 4.38 18.43 -49.05
N ASN A 72 4.24 17.71 -50.16
CA ASN A 72 4.04 16.25 -50.17
C ASN A 72 5.19 15.46 -49.51
N LYS A 73 6.46 15.88 -49.66
CA LYS A 73 7.60 15.17 -49.05
C LYS A 73 7.53 15.22 -47.52
N VAL A 74 7.24 16.40 -46.98
CA VAL A 74 7.06 16.57 -45.53
C VAL A 74 5.84 15.78 -45.05
N LYS A 75 4.76 15.75 -45.85
CA LYS A 75 3.54 15.01 -45.54
C LYS A 75 3.80 13.50 -45.42
N GLU A 76 4.58 12.92 -46.34
CA GLU A 76 5.02 11.52 -46.28
C GLU A 76 5.87 11.24 -45.04
N THR A 77 6.84 12.11 -44.73
CA THR A 77 7.66 11.98 -43.51
C THR A 77 6.82 12.02 -42.24
N VAL A 78 5.89 12.98 -42.15
CA VAL A 78 5.00 13.12 -41.00
C VAL A 78 4.05 11.93 -40.87
N ALA A 79 3.59 11.33 -41.97
CA ALA A 79 2.78 10.11 -41.93
C ALA A 79 3.53 8.92 -41.31
N LEU A 80 4.82 8.76 -41.66
CA LEU A 80 5.68 7.73 -41.06
C LEU A 80 5.91 7.98 -39.57
N GLU A 81 6.23 9.22 -39.20
CA GLU A 81 6.43 9.61 -37.80
C GLU A 81 5.15 9.40 -36.98
N LEU A 82 3.98 9.74 -37.54
CA LEU A 82 2.70 9.52 -36.88
C LEU A 82 2.44 8.03 -36.62
N SER A 83 2.79 7.17 -37.59
CA SER A 83 2.71 5.72 -37.43
C SER A 83 3.65 5.23 -36.33
N PHE A 84 4.87 5.76 -36.28
CA PHE A 84 5.85 5.44 -35.23
C PHE A 84 5.36 5.84 -33.83
N VAL A 85 4.91 7.09 -33.66
CA VAL A 85 4.36 7.61 -32.40
C VAL A 85 3.13 6.82 -31.96
N ASN A 86 2.27 6.42 -32.89
CA ASN A 86 1.10 5.59 -32.59
C ASN A 86 1.48 4.21 -32.06
N SER A 87 2.42 3.52 -32.71
CA SER A 87 2.92 2.22 -32.24
C SER A 87 3.58 2.34 -30.86
N ASN A 88 4.36 3.39 -30.61
CA ASN A 88 4.98 3.62 -29.31
C ASN A 88 3.94 3.89 -28.21
N LEU A 89 2.92 4.70 -28.52
CA LEU A 89 1.82 4.97 -27.60
C LEU A 89 1.04 3.70 -27.23
N GLN A 90 0.86 2.78 -28.20
CA GLN A 90 0.22 1.50 -27.96
C GLN A 90 1.07 0.64 -27.01
N LEU A 91 2.37 0.48 -27.27
CA LEU A 91 3.28 -0.29 -26.41
C LEU A 91 3.31 0.26 -24.97
N LEU A 92 3.35 1.58 -24.79
CA LEU A 92 3.34 2.20 -23.47
C LEU A 92 2.03 1.96 -22.71
N LYS A 93 0.90 1.91 -23.42
CA LYS A 93 -0.41 1.59 -22.82
C LYS A 93 -0.49 0.12 -22.41
N GLU A 94 -0.01 -0.78 -23.26
CA GLU A 94 0.08 -2.21 -22.96
C GLU A 94 1.00 -2.46 -21.74
N GLU A 95 2.17 -1.81 -21.67
CA GLU A 95 3.08 -1.90 -20.52
C GLU A 95 2.43 -1.35 -19.23
N LEU A 96 1.62 -0.28 -19.33
CA LEU A 96 0.88 0.27 -18.20
C LEU A 96 -0.21 -0.69 -17.72
N GLU A 97 -0.93 -1.33 -18.64
CA GLU A 97 -1.96 -2.32 -18.34
C GLU A 97 -1.35 -3.57 -17.69
N GLU A 98 -0.24 -4.06 -18.20
CA GLU A 98 0.52 -5.17 -17.60
C GLU A 98 0.99 -4.83 -16.18
N LEU A 99 1.44 -3.59 -15.93
CA LEU A 99 1.79 -3.15 -14.59
C LEU A 99 0.58 -3.07 -13.65
N ASN A 100 -0.60 -2.74 -14.18
CA ASN A 100 -1.83 -2.66 -13.41
C ASN A 100 -2.33 -4.07 -13.04
N SER A 101 -2.29 -5.02 -13.96
CA SER A 101 -2.68 -6.41 -13.70
C SER A 101 -1.75 -7.11 -12.70
N ASN A 102 -0.44 -6.86 -12.78
CA ASN A 102 0.54 -7.40 -11.81
C ASN A 102 0.34 -6.88 -10.37
N MET A 103 -0.38 -5.78 -10.16
CA MET A 103 -0.69 -5.22 -8.84
C MET A 103 -1.99 -5.79 -8.25
N GLU A 104 -2.88 -6.30 -9.10
CA GLU A 104 -4.21 -6.82 -8.75
C GLU A 104 -4.15 -8.12 -7.93
N VAL A 105 -3.03 -8.84 -8.01
CA VAL A 105 -2.74 -10.06 -7.22
C VAL A 105 -2.69 -9.79 -5.71
N TYR A 106 -2.52 -8.53 -5.28
CA TYR A 106 -2.48 -8.16 -3.86
C TYR A 106 -3.63 -7.25 -3.41
N GLN A 107 -4.58 -6.90 -4.30
CA GLN A 107 -5.58 -5.87 -4.00
C GLN A 107 -7.04 -6.18 -4.31
N THR A 108 -7.40 -7.30 -4.96
CA THR A 108 -8.83 -7.56 -5.23
C THR A 108 -9.51 -8.24 -4.05
N GLU A 109 -10.23 -7.42 -3.31
CA GLU A 109 -11.47 -7.79 -2.63
C GLU A 109 -12.39 -8.47 -3.66
N SER A 110 -12.58 -9.78 -3.50
CA SER A 110 -13.69 -10.58 -4.05
C SER A 110 -13.99 -10.45 -5.56
N GLU A 111 -13.37 -11.31 -6.38
CA GLU A 111 -14.05 -12.24 -7.31
C GLU A 111 -13.01 -13.05 -8.09
N ALA A 112 -13.13 -14.39 -8.01
CA ALA A 112 -12.36 -15.40 -8.76
C ALA A 112 -10.82 -15.29 -8.68
N ILE A 113 -10.31 -15.48 -7.47
CA ILE A 113 -8.91 -15.75 -7.19
C ILE A 113 -8.45 -17.00 -8.00
N ASN A 114 -7.52 -16.85 -8.96
CA ASN A 114 -6.78 -17.95 -9.61
C ASN A 114 -5.76 -18.61 -8.66
N VAL A 115 -6.08 -18.72 -7.37
CA VAL A 115 -5.30 -19.49 -6.41
C VAL A 115 -5.70 -20.93 -6.59
N PRO A 116 -4.75 -21.86 -6.78
CA PRO A 116 -5.06 -23.28 -6.80
C PRO A 116 -5.75 -23.64 -5.49
N MET A 117 -7.07 -23.84 -5.54
CA MET A 117 -7.84 -24.27 -4.39
C MET A 117 -7.47 -25.72 -4.10
N ILE A 118 -6.87 -25.95 -2.93
CA ILE A 118 -6.68 -27.29 -2.41
C ILE A 118 -7.98 -27.67 -1.68
N PRO A 119 -8.71 -28.72 -2.11
CA PRO A 119 -9.89 -29.17 -1.40
C PRO A 119 -9.46 -29.68 -0.03
N LEU A 120 -9.76 -28.92 1.02
CA LEU A 120 -9.63 -29.38 2.39
C LEU A 120 -10.83 -30.28 2.67
N GLY A 121 -10.59 -31.56 2.92
CA GLY A 121 -11.62 -32.48 3.40
C GLY A 121 -12.02 -32.10 4.83
N LEU A 122 -12.88 -31.09 4.98
CA LEU A 122 -13.37 -30.66 6.28
C LEU A 122 -14.28 -31.75 6.84
N LYS A 123 -13.93 -32.26 8.02
CA LYS A 123 -14.84 -33.07 8.84
C LYS A 123 -15.93 -32.17 9.41
N GLU A 124 -16.99 -32.78 9.94
CA GLU A 124 -18.04 -32.05 10.69
C GLU A 124 -17.38 -31.09 11.69
N THR A 125 -17.62 -29.80 11.49
CA THR A 125 -17.07 -28.77 12.37
C THR A 125 -17.97 -28.65 13.59
N LYS A 126 -17.37 -28.72 14.78
CA LYS A 126 -18.07 -28.42 16.02
C LYS A 126 -17.95 -26.93 16.31
N GLU A 127 -19.04 -26.30 16.71
CA GLU A 127 -19.00 -24.92 17.16
C GLU A 127 -18.12 -24.81 18.40
N VAL A 128 -17.22 -23.82 18.38
CA VAL A 128 -16.39 -23.47 19.53
C VAL A 128 -17.01 -22.25 20.17
N ASP A 129 -17.51 -22.43 21.40
CA ASP A 129 -17.99 -21.36 22.24
C ASP A 129 -16.81 -20.53 22.76
N LEU A 130 -16.79 -19.26 22.41
CA LEU A 130 -15.76 -18.30 22.84
C LEU A 130 -16.28 -17.36 23.94
N THR A 131 -17.54 -17.51 24.35
CA THR A 131 -18.17 -16.65 25.35
C THR A 131 -17.38 -16.66 26.65
N VAL A 132 -17.12 -17.85 27.20
CA VAL A 132 -16.40 -17.98 28.49
C VAL A 132 -14.95 -17.47 28.39
N PRO A 133 -14.12 -17.89 27.41
CA PRO A 133 -12.76 -17.37 27.28
C PRO A 133 -12.69 -15.84 27.09
N LEU A 134 -13.64 -15.24 26.38
CA LEU A 134 -13.67 -13.79 26.18
C LEU A 134 -14.01 -13.06 27.47
N LYS A 135 -14.96 -13.59 28.25
CA LYS A 135 -15.32 -13.01 29.55
C LYS A 135 -14.16 -13.05 30.51
N ASP A 136 -13.48 -14.20 30.59
CA ASP A 136 -12.32 -14.38 31.44
C ASP A 136 -11.19 -13.43 31.02
N TYR A 137 -10.95 -13.26 29.71
CA TYR A 137 -9.94 -12.35 29.19
C TYR A 137 -10.24 -10.87 29.51
N ILE A 138 -11.50 -10.45 29.43
CA ILE A 138 -11.90 -9.08 29.78
C ILE A 138 -11.65 -8.80 31.25
N CYS A 139 -12.08 -9.72 32.12
CA CYS A 139 -11.87 -9.63 33.56
C CYS A 139 -10.37 -9.62 33.93
N GLU A 140 -9.57 -10.50 33.31
CA GLU A 140 -8.15 -10.65 33.65
C GLU A 140 -7.29 -9.52 33.08
N HIS A 141 -7.51 -9.13 31.82
CA HIS A 141 -6.63 -8.18 31.12
C HIS A 141 -7.01 -6.72 31.36
N TYR A 142 -8.31 -6.43 31.50
CA TYR A 142 -8.82 -5.06 31.66
C TYR A 142 -9.33 -4.77 33.07
N GLY A 143 -9.55 -5.79 33.90
CA GLY A 143 -10.08 -5.62 35.26
C GLY A 143 -11.53 -5.13 35.28
N GLU A 144 -12.24 -5.26 34.16
CA GLU A 144 -13.62 -4.82 33.99
C GLU A 144 -14.59 -5.98 34.18
N ASP A 145 -15.80 -5.69 34.66
CA ASP A 145 -16.86 -6.69 34.74
C ASP A 145 -17.32 -7.07 33.34
N SER A 146 -17.03 -8.31 32.94
CA SER A 146 -17.39 -8.79 31.63
C SER A 146 -18.90 -8.83 31.37
N SER A 147 -19.75 -8.75 32.41
CA SER A 147 -21.21 -8.67 32.26
C SER A 147 -21.66 -7.44 31.46
N LEU A 148 -20.83 -6.39 31.41
CA LEU A 148 -21.09 -5.17 30.65
C LEU A 148 -20.99 -5.38 29.13
N PHE A 149 -20.29 -6.43 28.69
CA PHE A 149 -20.02 -6.73 27.28
C PHE A 149 -20.80 -7.94 26.76
N GLU A 150 -21.76 -8.44 27.53
CA GLU A 150 -22.55 -9.62 27.18
C GLU A 150 -23.24 -9.47 25.82
N LYS A 151 -23.74 -8.28 25.53
CA LYS A 151 -24.46 -7.98 24.29
C LYS A 151 -23.51 -8.04 23.08
N GLU A 152 -22.35 -7.42 23.20
CA GLU A 152 -21.31 -7.35 22.17
C GLU A 152 -20.69 -8.72 21.91
N ILE A 153 -20.47 -9.51 22.98
CA ILE A 153 -19.98 -10.89 22.87
C ILE A 153 -21.02 -11.76 22.13
N ASN A 154 -22.30 -11.61 22.45
CA ASN A 154 -23.37 -12.35 21.75
C ASN A 154 -23.49 -11.94 20.28
N GLU A 155 -23.41 -10.65 19.96
CA GLU A 155 -23.41 -10.16 18.57
C GLU A 155 -22.21 -10.70 17.78
N PHE A 156 -21.03 -10.76 18.40
CA PHE A 156 -19.84 -11.37 17.81
C PHE A 156 -20.04 -12.88 17.56
N MET A 157 -20.64 -13.60 18.51
CA MET A 157 -20.92 -15.03 18.37
C MET A 157 -21.94 -15.30 17.26
N GLU A 158 -22.98 -14.47 17.12
CA GLU A 158 -23.95 -14.53 16.01
C GLU A 158 -23.28 -14.25 14.66
N LEU A 159 -22.41 -13.24 14.58
CA LEU A 159 -21.71 -12.89 13.34
C LEU A 159 -20.79 -14.03 12.86
N ARG A 160 -20.17 -14.78 13.79
CA ARG A 160 -19.40 -16.00 13.45
C ARG A 160 -20.28 -17.09 12.84
N GLN A 161 -21.53 -17.22 13.27
CA GLN A 161 -22.47 -18.20 12.73
C GLN A 161 -23.00 -17.81 11.34
N VAL A 162 -23.16 -16.51 11.05
CA VAL A 162 -23.62 -16.05 9.72
C VAL A 162 -22.61 -16.44 8.63
N ARG A 163 -21.30 -16.34 8.92
CA ARG A 163 -20.25 -16.70 7.94
C ARG A 163 -20.14 -18.20 7.67
N THR A 164 -20.62 -19.08 8.56
CA THR A 164 -20.63 -20.53 8.34
C THR A 164 -21.89 -21.03 7.61
N LYS A 165 -23.01 -20.30 7.69
CA LYS A 165 -24.28 -20.68 7.04
C LYS A 165 -24.38 -20.35 5.54
N VAL A 166 -23.41 -19.62 4.96
CA VAL A 166 -23.48 -19.15 3.55
C VAL A 166 -23.21 -20.26 2.53
N ASN A 167 -22.76 -21.45 2.94
CA ASN A 167 -22.38 -22.54 2.01
C ASN A 167 -23.29 -23.77 2.09
N CYS A 168 -24.61 -23.59 2.18
CA CYS A 168 -25.59 -24.66 1.99
C CYS A 168 -26.77 -24.18 1.13
N SER A 169 -26.59 -24.18 -0.19
CA SER A 169 -27.64 -24.28 -1.21
C SER A 169 -27.06 -24.87 -2.48
#